data_AF-A0A6P7U0C3-F1
#
_entry.id   AF-A0A6P7U0C3-F1
#
_cell.length_a   1.000
_cell.length_b   1.000
_cell.length_c   1.000
_cell.angle_alpha   90.00
_cell.angle_beta   90.00
_cell.angle_gamma   90.00
#
_symmetry.space_group_name_H-M   'P 1'
#
loop_
_entity.id
_entity.type
_entity.pdbx_description
1 polymer ?
#
loop_
_entity_poly.entity_id
_entity_poly.type
_entity_poly.pdbx_seq_one_letter_code
_entity_poly.pdbx_strand_id
1 'polypeptide(L)'
;MLNGSYLRRHNEVIKRPHLRRQYQIKKLTKLKTHPAQSVITNEFVEIRFDTNLPMDTANLNNKPDIFIHDKSSNTITLIEVGITSQNCLKQVDVKKFYKYDLLVNELEAIYKTKMKIVPIVMTWDGIVSKFSKNYLEVLGVEDRLKAYSQTLVSQKT
;
A
#
# COMPACT_ATOMS: atom_id res chain seq x y z
N MET A 1 -19.76 10.04 13.75
CA MET A 1 -19.70 9.81 12.28
C MET A 1 -18.29 10.12 11.69
N LEU A 2 -17.18 9.74 12.34
CA LEU A 2 -15.82 10.02 11.83
C LEU A 2 -15.23 8.93 10.90
N ASN A 3 -15.69 7.68 11.00
CA ASN A 3 -15.11 6.56 10.24
C ASN A 3 -15.41 6.61 8.73
N GLY A 4 -16.55 7.19 8.32
CA GLY A 4 -16.95 7.24 6.91
C GLY A 4 -16.04 8.14 6.05
N SER A 5 -15.65 9.30 6.57
CA SER A 5 -14.75 10.23 5.86
C SER A 5 -13.31 9.70 5.81
N TYR A 6 -12.83 9.09 6.90
CA TYR A 6 -11.53 8.42 6.93
C TYR A 6 -11.46 7.26 5.92
N LEU A 7 -12.39 6.30 6.01
CA LEU A 7 -12.39 5.11 5.16
C LEU A 7 -12.55 5.48 3.69
N ARG A 8 -13.33 6.52 3.38
CA ARG A 8 -13.44 7.05 2.02
C ARG A 8 -12.11 7.61 1.51
N ARG A 9 -11.42 8.47 2.27
CA ARG A 9 -10.12 9.03 1.85
C ARG A 9 -9.06 7.95 1.71
N HIS A 10 -9.01 6.99 2.64
CA HIS A 10 -8.09 5.85 2.61
C HIS A 10 -8.32 5.00 1.36
N ASN A 11 -9.58 4.67 1.06
CA ASN A 11 -9.94 3.96 -0.16
C ASN A 11 -9.64 4.75 -1.45
N GLU A 12 -9.74 6.08 -1.46
CA GLU A 12 -9.38 6.90 -2.64
C GLU A 12 -7.87 6.91 -2.90
N VAL A 13 -7.06 6.98 -1.84
CA VAL A 13 -5.60 6.86 -1.96
C VAL A 13 -5.20 5.46 -2.46
N ILE A 14 -5.90 4.42 -2.01
CA ILE A 14 -5.69 3.03 -2.43
C ILE A 14 -6.25 2.75 -3.83
N LYS A 15 -7.23 3.54 -4.30
CA LYS A 15 -7.94 3.26 -5.56
C LYS A 15 -6.97 3.25 -6.75
N ARG A 16 -6.69 2.02 -7.19
CA ARG A 16 -6.78 1.31 -8.48
C ARG A 16 -6.26 1.91 -9.81
N PRO A 17 -6.53 3.15 -10.31
CA PRO A 17 -6.10 3.51 -11.68
C PRO A 17 -4.60 3.71 -11.84
N HIS A 18 -3.91 4.23 -10.82
CA HIS A 18 -2.52 4.67 -10.99
C HIS A 18 -1.51 3.53 -10.97
N LEU A 19 -1.62 2.62 -10.00
CA LEU A 19 -0.78 1.42 -9.92
C LEU A 19 -0.92 0.55 -11.18
N ARG A 20 -2.12 0.48 -11.77
CA ARG A 20 -2.33 -0.26 -13.04
C ARG A 20 -1.54 0.31 -14.21
N ARG A 21 -1.45 1.65 -14.30
CA ARG A 21 -0.72 2.35 -15.36
C ARG A 21 0.79 2.21 -15.17
N GLN A 22 1.27 2.29 -13.92
CA GLN A 22 2.68 2.19 -13.57
C GLN A 22 3.27 0.79 -13.85
N TYR A 23 2.53 -0.28 -13.52
CA TYR A 23 2.97 -1.66 -13.76
C TYR A 23 2.57 -2.22 -15.15
N GLN A 24 2.10 -1.37 -16.07
CA GLN A 24 1.70 -1.74 -17.45
C GLN A 24 0.76 -2.96 -17.54
N ILE A 25 -0.12 -3.15 -16.56
CA ILE A 25 -0.94 -4.37 -16.47
C ILE A 25 -2.11 -4.27 -17.45
N LYS A 26 -2.05 -5.06 -18.54
CA LYS A 26 -3.02 -5.02 -19.66
C LYS A 26 -4.30 -5.83 -19.45
N LYS A 27 -4.44 -6.68 -18.43
CA LYS A 27 -5.66 -7.50 -18.27
C LYS A 27 -6.01 -7.83 -16.82
N LEU A 28 -7.33 -7.83 -16.56
CA LEU A 28 -7.94 -8.12 -15.27
C LEU A 28 -8.47 -9.56 -15.30
N THR A 29 -7.78 -10.52 -14.68
CA THR A 29 -8.43 -11.78 -14.33
C THR A 29 -9.26 -11.53 -13.07
N LYS A 30 -10.55 -11.20 -13.26
CA LYS A 30 -11.52 -11.21 -12.16
C LYS A 30 -11.59 -12.64 -11.64
N LEU A 31 -10.96 -12.93 -10.51
CA LEU A 31 -11.40 -14.07 -9.70
C LEU A 31 -12.72 -13.67 -9.04
N LYS A 32 -13.75 -14.46 -9.35
CA LYS A 32 -15.09 -14.37 -8.75
C LYS A 32 -14.95 -14.54 -7.24
N THR A 33 -15.22 -13.48 -6.50
CA THR A 33 -16.22 -13.32 -5.40
C THR A 33 -15.74 -12.19 -4.47
N HIS A 34 -16.60 -11.19 -4.24
CA HIS A 34 -16.40 -10.01 -3.39
C HIS A 34 -15.61 -8.82 -3.97
N PRO A 35 -16.19 -7.58 -3.98
CA PRO A 35 -15.57 -6.39 -4.58
C PRO A 35 -14.34 -5.83 -3.82
N ALA A 36 -14.08 -6.35 -2.61
CA ALA A 36 -13.07 -5.83 -1.69
C ALA A 36 -11.67 -6.47 -1.85
N GLN A 37 -11.58 -7.73 -2.28
CA GLN A 37 -10.31 -8.42 -2.49
C GLN A 37 -10.01 -8.49 -3.99
N SER A 38 -9.03 -7.73 -4.46
CA SER A 38 -8.60 -7.80 -5.86
C SER A 38 -7.16 -8.26 -5.92
N VAL A 39 -6.94 -9.40 -6.58
CA VAL A 39 -5.63 -9.87 -7.00
C VAL A 39 -5.48 -9.53 -8.47
N ILE A 40 -4.39 -8.87 -8.82
CA ILE A 40 -4.04 -8.48 -10.18
C ILE A 40 -2.68 -9.11 -10.46
N THR A 41 -2.62 -10.06 -11.38
CA THR A 41 -1.40 -10.79 -11.71
C THR A 41 -1.05 -10.62 -13.18
N ASN A 42 0.25 -10.49 -13.44
CA ASN A 42 0.88 -10.61 -14.74
C ASN A 42 2.02 -11.66 -14.64
N GLU A 43 2.67 -11.93 -15.77
CA GLU A 43 3.86 -12.79 -15.85
C GLU A 43 4.98 -12.28 -14.93
N PHE A 44 5.11 -10.95 -14.82
CA PHE A 44 6.21 -10.31 -14.09
C PHE A 44 5.85 -9.80 -12.69
N VAL A 45 4.58 -9.44 -12.42
CA VAL A 45 4.18 -8.78 -11.17
C VAL A 45 2.85 -9.32 -10.67
N GLU A 46 2.73 -9.51 -9.37
CA GLU A 46 1.50 -9.82 -8.66
C GLU A 46 1.18 -8.71 -7.65
N ILE A 47 -0.01 -8.13 -7.75
CA ILE A 47 -0.51 -7.09 -6.85
C ILE A 47 -1.75 -7.63 -6.16
N ARG A 48 -1.74 -7.69 -4.83
CA ARG A 48 -2.91 -8.08 -4.03
C ARG A 48 -3.33 -6.89 -3.19
N PHE A 49 -4.63 -6.61 -3.17
CA PHE A 49 -5.20 -5.57 -2.32
C PHE A 49 -5.99 -6.24 -1.20
N ASP A 50 -5.85 -5.75 0.03
CA ASP A 50 -6.69 -6.15 1.16
C ASP A 50 -6.75 -7.67 1.42
N THR A 51 -5.69 -8.39 1.05
CA THR A 51 -5.62 -9.85 1.11
C THR A 51 -4.74 -10.29 2.27
N ASN A 52 -5.14 -11.34 2.98
CA ASN A 52 -4.32 -11.90 4.05
C ASN A 52 -3.05 -12.52 3.47
N LEU A 53 -1.93 -12.30 4.14
CA LEU A 53 -0.69 -12.98 3.82
C LEU A 53 -0.81 -14.46 4.23
N PRO A 54 -0.34 -15.41 3.41
CA PRO A 54 -0.35 -16.82 3.76
C PRO A 54 0.73 -17.07 4.81
N MET A 55 0.37 -16.92 6.07
CA MET A 55 1.20 -17.22 7.23
C MET A 55 0.49 -18.25 8.09
N ASP A 56 1.28 -19.13 8.69
CA ASP A 56 0.81 -20.21 9.58
C ASP A 56 0.34 -19.66 10.93
N THR A 57 0.96 -18.55 11.37
CA THR A 57 0.65 -17.91 12.65
C THR A 57 -0.57 -16.99 12.51
N ALA A 58 -1.60 -17.21 13.34
CA ALA A 58 -2.83 -16.41 13.41
C ALA A 58 -2.59 -15.00 14.04
N ASN A 59 -1.66 -14.23 13.48
CA ASN A 59 -1.39 -12.86 13.90
C ASN A 59 -2.43 -11.90 13.31
N LEU A 60 -3.07 -11.10 14.16
CA LEU A 60 -4.21 -10.20 13.86
C LEU A 60 -3.91 -9.11 12.79
N ASN A 61 -2.64 -8.87 12.46
CA ASN A 61 -2.19 -7.78 11.58
C ASN A 61 -1.64 -8.24 10.23
N ASN A 62 -1.95 -9.46 9.78
CA ASN A 62 -1.41 -10.06 8.54
C ASN A 62 -2.00 -9.53 7.22
N LYS A 63 -2.82 -8.48 7.25
CA LYS A 63 -3.49 -7.92 6.07
C LYS A 63 -2.91 -6.54 5.71
N PRO A 64 -1.99 -6.45 4.73
CA PRO A 64 -1.52 -5.19 4.20
C PRO A 64 -2.58 -4.52 3.32
N ASP A 65 -2.54 -3.18 3.24
CA ASP A 65 -3.41 -2.43 2.32
C ASP A 65 -3.10 -2.83 0.86
N ILE A 66 -1.81 -2.92 0.51
CA ILE A 66 -1.34 -3.39 -0.81
C ILE A 66 -0.12 -4.28 -0.63
N PHE A 67 -0.14 -5.41 -1.33
CA PHE A 67 0.97 -6.33 -1.49
C PHE A 67 1.40 -6.32 -2.95
N ILE A 68 2.69 -6.15 -3.21
CA ILE A 68 3.27 -6.18 -4.56
C ILE A 68 4.41 -7.17 -4.55
N HIS A 69 4.33 -8.19 -5.39
CA HIS A 69 5.39 -9.15 -5.62
C HIS A 69 5.89 -8.98 -7.05
N ASP A 70 7.09 -8.42 -7.18
CA ASP A 70 7.81 -8.38 -8.44
C ASP A 70 8.62 -9.67 -8.59
N LYS A 71 8.19 -10.51 -9.54
CA LYS A 71 8.81 -11.80 -9.82
C LYS A 71 10.11 -11.65 -10.60
N SER A 72 10.31 -10.52 -11.29
CA SER A 72 11.50 -10.27 -12.10
C SER A 72 12.69 -9.91 -11.23
N SER A 73 12.47 -9.05 -10.23
CA SER A 73 13.47 -8.67 -9.24
C SER A 73 13.48 -9.56 -8.00
N ASN A 74 12.52 -10.48 -7.89
CA ASN A 74 12.31 -11.35 -6.73
C ASN A 74 12.19 -10.54 -5.41
N THR A 75 11.39 -9.47 -5.45
CA THR A 75 11.17 -8.57 -4.32
C THR A 75 9.70 -8.42 -4.00
N ILE A 76 9.36 -8.48 -2.72
CA ILE A 76 8.02 -8.22 -2.21
C ILE A 76 8.01 -6.84 -1.54
N THR A 77 7.02 -6.02 -1.87
CA THR A 77 6.78 -4.71 -1.26
C THR A 77 5.40 -4.70 -0.61
N LEU A 78 5.37 -4.43 0.70
CA LEU A 78 4.14 -4.14 1.44
C LEU A 78 3.95 -2.64 1.54
N ILE A 79 2.75 -2.18 1.21
CA ILE A 79 2.38 -0.77 1.32
C ILE A 79 1.28 -0.62 2.37
N GLU A 80 1.47 0.36 3.26
CA GLU A 80 0.54 0.71 4.32
C GLU A 80 0.14 2.17 4.22
N VAL A 81 -1.13 2.45 3.98
CA VAL A 81 -1.66 3.81 3.84
C VAL A 81 -2.20 4.30 5.19
N GLY A 82 -1.77 5.48 5.63
CA GLY A 82 -2.25 6.12 6.86
C GLY A 82 -2.75 7.53 6.59
N ILE A 83 -3.95 7.84 7.09
CA ILE A 83 -4.47 9.21 7.06
C ILE A 83 -4.58 9.72 8.49
N THR A 84 -3.95 10.85 8.80
CA THR A 84 -3.85 11.30 10.19
C THR A 84 -3.84 12.82 10.33
N SER A 85 -3.75 13.31 11.56
CA SER A 85 -3.52 14.72 11.86
C SER A 85 -2.07 15.10 11.64
N GLN A 86 -1.81 16.37 11.37
CA GLN A 86 -0.43 16.86 11.24
C GLN A 86 0.42 16.56 12.48
N ASN A 87 -0.18 16.62 13.67
CA ASN A 87 0.51 16.35 14.94
C ASN A 87 0.94 14.88 15.08
N CYS A 88 0.18 13.95 14.51
CA CYS A 88 0.44 12.51 14.60
C CYS A 88 1.20 11.95 13.39
N LEU A 89 1.49 12.77 12.37
CA LEU A 89 2.06 12.34 11.09
C LEU A 89 3.33 11.50 11.24
N LYS A 90 4.30 11.98 12.02
CA LYS A 90 5.55 11.24 12.28
C LYS A 90 5.33 9.92 13.02
N GLN A 91 4.45 9.94 14.03
CA GLN A 91 4.20 8.76 14.86
C GLN A 91 3.50 7.66 14.05
N VAL A 92 2.52 8.03 13.21
CA VAL A 92 1.78 7.07 12.37
C VAL A 92 2.69 6.48 11.30
N ASP A 93 3.60 7.27 10.71
CA ASP A 93 4.58 6.83 9.72
C ASP A 93 5.50 5.75 10.29
N VAL A 94 6.11 6.02 11.45
CA VAL A 94 6.98 5.05 12.15
C VAL A 94 6.20 3.79 12.55
N LYS A 95 4.99 3.94 13.10
CA LYS A 95 4.15 2.79 13.47
C LYS A 95 3.81 1.90 12.28
N LYS A 96 3.54 2.48 11.11
CA LYS A 96 3.25 1.72 9.89
C LYS A 96 4.51 1.08 9.29
N PHE A 97 5.66 1.74 9.38
CA PHE A 97 6.94 1.17 8.96
C PHE A 97 7.28 -0.10 9.74
N TYR A 98 7.15 -0.08 11.06
CA TYR A 98 7.49 -1.23 11.91
C TYR A 98 6.35 -2.25 12.07
N LYS A 99 5.18 -2.05 11.43
CA LYS A 99 4.01 -2.93 11.58
C LYS A 99 4.31 -4.38 11.20
N TYR A 100 5.16 -4.59 10.20
CA TYR A 100 5.48 -5.89 9.64
C TYR A 100 6.89 -6.37 9.97
N ASP A 101 7.65 -5.65 10.79
CA ASP A 101 9.08 -5.94 11.02
C ASP A 101 9.30 -7.36 11.56
N LEU A 102 8.44 -7.80 12.48
CA LEU A 102 8.47 -9.17 13.01
C LEU A 102 8.05 -10.23 11.98
N LEU A 103 7.19 -9.86 11.02
CA LEU A 103 6.68 -10.75 9.98
C LEU A 103 7.60 -10.84 8.77
N VAL A 104 8.50 -9.86 8.57
CA VAL A 104 9.45 -9.83 7.45
C VAL A 104 10.28 -11.11 7.43
N ASN A 105 10.87 -11.51 8.56
CA ASN A 105 11.74 -12.68 8.60
C ASN A 105 11.01 -13.97 8.21
N GLU A 106 9.77 -14.15 8.66
CA GLU A 106 8.94 -15.32 8.30
C GLU A 106 8.58 -15.30 6.80
N LEU A 107 8.18 -14.15 6.28
CA LEU A 107 7.78 -14.01 4.88
C LEU A 107 8.97 -14.12 3.93
N GLU A 108 10.13 -13.58 4.29
CA GLU A 108 11.37 -13.75 3.53
C GLU A 108 11.79 -15.23 3.47
N ALA A 109 11.58 -15.99 4.56
CA ALA A 109 11.85 -17.43 4.58
C ALA A 109 10.86 -18.23 3.71
N ILE A 110 9.56 -17.92 3.79
CA ILE A 110 8.51 -18.59 3.00
C ILE A 110 8.69 -18.33 1.50
N TYR A 111 8.87 -17.07 1.13
CA TYR A 111 8.92 -16.66 -0.28
C TYR A 111 10.33 -16.69 -0.87
N LYS A 112 11.39 -16.82 -0.05
CA LYS A 112 12.80 -16.73 -0.47
C LYS A 112 13.08 -15.47 -1.29
N THR A 113 12.47 -14.36 -0.88
CA THR A 113 12.53 -13.05 -1.58
C THR A 113 12.91 -11.96 -0.59
N LYS A 114 13.45 -10.85 -1.10
CA LYS A 114 13.70 -9.67 -0.25
C LYS A 114 12.42 -8.90 -0.05
N MET A 115 12.16 -8.47 1.18
CA MET A 115 10.94 -7.76 1.53
C MET A 115 11.22 -6.28 1.80
N LYS A 116 10.28 -5.41 1.41
CA LYS A 116 10.32 -3.97 1.65
C LYS A 116 9.00 -3.51 2.24
N ILE A 117 9.05 -2.72 3.30
CA ILE A 117 7.87 -2.10 3.90
C ILE A 117 7.87 -0.61 3.53
N VAL A 118 6.76 -0.13 2.99
CA VAL A 118 6.62 1.24 2.49
C VAL A 118 5.35 1.87 3.07
N PRO A 119 5.46 2.70 4.13
CA PRO A 119 4.33 3.45 4.62
C PRO A 119 4.05 4.68 3.72
N ILE A 120 2.78 4.91 3.41
CA ILE A 120 2.28 6.10 2.73
C ILE A 120 1.37 6.84 3.70
N VAL A 121 1.94 7.79 4.44
CA VAL A 121 1.19 8.56 5.44
C VAL A 121 1.01 10.01 5.01
N MET A 122 -0.24 10.47 5.06
CA MET A 122 -0.63 11.83 4.71
C MET A 122 -1.65 12.40 5.69
N THR A 123 -1.73 13.73 5.77
CA THR A 123 -2.77 14.41 6.53
C THR A 123 -4.04 14.55 5.74
N TRP A 124 -5.15 14.84 6.41
CA TRP A 124 -6.41 15.21 5.74
C TRP A 124 -6.29 16.49 4.88
N ASP A 125 -5.27 17.31 5.10
CA ASP A 125 -4.97 18.51 4.31
C ASP A 125 -4.04 18.22 3.11
N GLY A 126 -3.63 16.96 2.91
CA GLY A 126 -2.74 16.55 1.82
C GLY A 126 -1.25 16.73 2.13
N ILE A 127 -0.87 17.02 3.38
CA ILE A 127 0.54 17.11 3.81
C ILE A 127 1.10 15.69 3.95
N VAL A 128 2.22 15.40 3.30
CA VAL A 128 2.87 14.08 3.39
C VAL A 128 4.05 14.10 4.36
N SER A 129 4.38 12.93 4.91
CA SER A 129 5.59 12.78 5.73
C SER A 129 6.85 13.15 4.94
N LYS A 130 7.89 13.64 5.64
CA LYS A 130 9.20 13.92 5.03
C LYS A 130 9.83 12.66 4.41
N PHE A 131 9.57 11.49 4.98
CA PHE A 131 10.07 10.20 4.51
C PHE A 131 9.35 9.71 3.24
N SER A 132 8.20 10.31 2.90
CA SER A 132 7.42 9.96 1.71
C SER A 132 8.21 10.05 0.42
N LYS A 133 9.20 10.96 0.32
CA LYS A 133 10.04 11.07 -0.87
C LYS A 133 10.83 9.77 -1.13
N ASN A 134 11.52 9.26 -0.10
CA ASN A 134 12.31 8.03 -0.20
C ASN A 134 11.41 6.83 -0.53
N TYR A 135 10.22 6.77 0.07
CA TYR A 135 9.24 5.71 -0.19
C TYR A 135 8.73 5.71 -1.64
N LEU A 136 8.49 6.88 -2.23
CA LEU A 136 8.05 6.99 -3.61
C LEU A 136 9.18 6.68 -4.61
N GLU A 137 10.42 7.03 -4.28
CA GLU A 137 11.61 6.63 -5.05
C GLU A 137 11.75 5.09 -5.07
N VAL A 138 11.57 4.42 -3.92
CA VAL A 138 11.59 2.95 -3.83
C VAL A 138 10.49 2.31 -4.68
N LEU A 139 9.32 2.93 -4.74
CA LEU A 139 8.19 2.46 -5.55
C LEU A 139 8.30 2.87 -7.03
N GLY A 140 9.28 3.68 -7.42
CA GLY A 140 9.40 4.23 -8.78
C GLY A 140 8.19 5.06 -9.22
N VAL A 141 7.51 5.70 -8.25
CA VAL A 141 6.27 6.45 -8.49
C VAL A 141 6.60 7.85 -8.98
N GLU A 142 6.06 8.23 -10.14
CA GLU A 142 6.18 9.60 -10.66
C GLU A 142 5.57 10.64 -9.70
N ASP A 143 6.21 11.81 -9.60
CA ASP A 143 5.75 12.93 -8.76
C ASP A 143 4.30 13.36 -9.07
N ARG A 144 3.84 13.12 -10.31
CA ARG A 144 2.46 13.38 -10.72
C ARG A 144 1.45 12.53 -9.92
N LEU A 145 1.79 11.31 -9.53
CA LEU A 145 0.88 10.42 -8.80
C LEU A 145 0.76 10.86 -7.33
N LYS A 146 1.88 11.34 -6.78
CA LYS A 146 1.93 11.98 -5.47
C LYS A 146 1.03 13.22 -5.45
N ALA A 147 1.21 14.13 -6.40
CA ALA A 147 0.40 15.34 -6.52
C ALA A 147 -1.10 15.02 -6.68
N TYR A 148 -1.44 14.03 -7.51
CA TYR A 148 -2.81 13.55 -7.66
C TYR A 148 -3.39 13.06 -6.34
N SER A 149 -2.65 12.24 -5.59
CA SER A 149 -3.09 11.72 -4.30
C SER A 149 -3.30 12.83 -3.26
N GLN A 150 -2.41 13.84 -3.24
CA GLN A 150 -2.55 15.02 -2.38
C GLN A 150 -3.81 15.83 -2.75
N THR A 151 -4.03 16.08 -4.04
CA THR A 151 -5.22 16.82 -4.50
C THR A 151 -6.52 16.09 -4.15
N LEU A 152 -6.57 14.76 -4.25
CA LEU A 152 -7.77 13.99 -3.91
C LEU A 152 -8.14 14.09 -2.43
N VAL A 153 -7.14 14.20 -1.55
CA VAL A 153 -7.36 14.31 -0.12
C VAL A 153 -7.78 15.74 0.26
N SER A 154 -7.23 16.78 -0.38
CA SER A 154 -7.52 18.19 -0.09
C SER A 154 -8.80 18.73 -0.76
N GLN A 155 -9.17 18.27 -1.97
CA GLN A 155 -10.27 18.85 -2.78
C GLN A 155 -11.70 18.57 -2.29
N LYS A 156 -11.91 17.86 -1.17
CA LYS A 156 -13.24 17.49 -0.68
C LYS A 156 -13.53 17.96 0.74
N THR A 157 -13.11 19.19 1.02
CA THR A 157 -13.52 19.96 2.19
C THR A 157 -14.80 20.71 1.86
#